data_AF-A0A5R9IP97-F1
#
_entry.id   AF-A0A5R9IP97-F1
#
_cell.length_a   1.000
_cell.length_b   1.000
_cell.length_c   1.000
_cell.angle_alpha   90.00
_cell.angle_beta   90.00
_cell.angle_gamma   90.00
#
_symmetry.space_group_name_H-M   'P 1'
#
loop_
_entity.id
_entity.type
_entity.pdbx_description
1 polymer ?
#
loop_
_entity_poly.entity_id
_entity_poly.type
_entity_poly.pdbx_seq_one_letter_code
_entity_poly.pdbx_strand_id
1 'polypeptide(L)'
;MMLNNQQYKEIVTSVDGWIPLMVMAEKSALFSYAQLRLMHNRREEHPHLNKCFRRVGKRILVNDKLFGLWMANELPEQRADMLTETT
;
A
#
# COMPACT_ATOMS: atom_id res chain seq x y z
N MET A 1 1.92 -4.49 -16.69
CA MET A 1 2.99 -3.55 -17.12
C MET A 1 3.86 -3.34 -15.89
N MET A 2 5.14 -3.72 -15.92
CA MET A 2 5.97 -3.76 -14.71
C MET A 2 6.34 -2.34 -14.26
N LEU A 3 6.14 -2.04 -12.97
CA LEU A 3 6.54 -0.77 -12.36
C LEU A 3 8.07 -0.69 -12.24
N ASN A 4 8.68 0.31 -12.89
CA ASN A 4 10.11 0.58 -12.78
C ASN A 4 10.43 1.47 -11.56
N ASN A 5 11.72 1.55 -11.17
CA ASN A 5 12.14 2.27 -9.96
C ASN A 5 11.82 3.78 -9.99
N GLN A 6 11.83 4.40 -11.18
CA GLN A 6 11.51 5.81 -11.33
C GLN A 6 10.02 6.08 -11.11
N GLN A 7 9.16 5.26 -11.71
CA GLN A 7 7.70 5.31 -11.52
C GLN A 7 7.31 5.03 -10.06
N TYR A 8 7.97 4.07 -9.41
CA TYR A 8 7.78 3.80 -7.99
C TYR A 8 8.11 5.03 -7.14
N LYS A 9 9.26 5.66 -7.39
CA LYS A 9 9.69 6.86 -6.68
C LYS A 9 8.66 7.97 -6.82
N GLU A 10 8.15 8.21 -8.03
CA GLU A 10 7.09 9.19 -8.30
C GLU A 10 5.81 8.91 -7.52
N ILE A 11 5.35 7.66 -7.47
CA ILE A 11 4.16 7.26 -6.69
C ILE A 11 4.36 7.51 -5.20
N VAL A 12 5.54 7.19 -4.66
CA VAL A 12 5.82 7.33 -3.22
C VAL A 12 6.06 8.77 -2.82
N THR A 13 6.71 9.59 -3.67
CA THR A 13 7.00 10.99 -3.38
C THR A 13 5.85 11.93 -3.69
N SER A 14 4.91 11.52 -4.55
CA SER A 14 3.72 12.32 -4.81
C SER A 14 2.75 12.23 -3.63
N VAL A 15 2.13 13.38 -3.32
CA VAL A 15 0.99 13.44 -2.40
C VAL A 15 -0.25 12.85 -3.07
N ASP A 16 -0.29 12.83 -4.40
CA ASP A 16 -1.40 12.29 -5.18
C ASP A 16 -1.52 10.76 -4.98
N GLY A 17 -2.68 10.33 -4.50
CA GLY A 17 -2.99 8.92 -4.20
C GLY A 17 -3.12 8.62 -2.72
N TRP A 18 -2.62 9.49 -1.83
CA TRP A 18 -2.82 9.37 -0.39
C TRP A 18 -4.22 9.84 0.01
N ILE A 19 -5.12 8.88 0.22
CA ILE A 19 -6.53 9.15 0.56
C ILE A 19 -6.88 8.64 1.95
N PRO A 20 -7.85 9.25 2.65
CA PRO A 20 -8.34 8.71 3.92
C PRO A 20 -8.90 7.30 3.76
N LEU A 21 -8.76 6.45 4.80
CA LEU A 21 -9.31 5.08 4.77
C LEU A 21 -10.81 5.02 4.43
N MET A 22 -11.58 6.01 4.89
CA MET A 22 -13.01 6.10 4.60
C MET A 22 -13.25 6.27 3.09
N VAL A 23 -12.50 7.16 2.45
CA VAL A 23 -12.56 7.37 0.99
C VAL A 23 -12.10 6.13 0.23
N MET A 24 -11.09 5.41 0.73
CA MET A 24 -10.68 4.15 0.12
C MET A 24 -11.79 3.09 0.18
N ALA A 25 -12.48 2.95 1.32
CA ALA A 25 -13.60 2.02 1.46
C ALA A 25 -14.78 2.38 0.55
N GLU A 26 -15.04 3.68 0.33
CA GLU A 26 -16.06 4.15 -0.60
C GLU A 26 -15.69 3.90 -2.07
N LYS A 27 -14.42 4.12 -2.43
CA LYS A 27 -13.89 3.88 -3.79
C LYS A 27 -13.79 2.39 -4.12
N SER A 28 -13.42 1.57 -3.14
CA SER A 28 -13.14 0.15 -3.31
C SER A 28 -14.29 -0.68 -2.77
N ALA A 29 -15.16 -1.17 -3.65
CA ALA A 29 -16.20 -2.16 -3.30
C ALA A 29 -15.64 -3.48 -2.76
N LEU A 30 -14.31 -3.69 -2.83
CA LEU A 30 -13.63 -4.89 -2.35
C LEU A 30 -13.34 -4.90 -0.85
N PHE A 31 -13.27 -3.73 -0.20
CA PHE A 31 -12.84 -3.63 1.19
C PHE A 31 -13.73 -2.66 1.98
N SER A 32 -14.23 -3.14 3.10
CA SER A 32 -14.88 -2.28 4.10
C SER A 32 -13.85 -1.46 4.89
N TYR A 33 -14.31 -0.34 5.47
CA TYR A 33 -13.48 0.47 6.36
C TYR A 33 -12.93 -0.34 7.55
N ALA A 34 -13.72 -1.26 8.10
CA ALA A 34 -13.30 -2.12 9.21
C ALA A 34 -12.13 -3.03 8.82
N GLN A 35 -12.18 -3.63 7.61
CA GLN A 35 -11.08 -4.45 7.09
C GLN A 35 -9.82 -3.62 6.85
N LEU A 36 -9.94 -2.45 6.21
CA LEU A 36 -8.81 -1.55 5.99
C LEU A 36 -8.17 -1.09 7.31
N ARG A 37 -9.00 -0.82 8.33
CA ARG A 37 -8.50 -0.44 9.66
C ARG A 37 -7.81 -1.60 10.37
N LEU A 38 -8.32 -2.83 10.24
CA LEU A 38 -7.65 -4.01 10.76
C LEU A 38 -6.28 -4.22 10.09
N MET A 39 -6.22 -4.11 8.76
CA MET A 39 -4.97 -4.19 7.99
C MET A 39 -3.97 -3.11 8.44
N HIS A 40 -4.43 -1.87 8.61
CA HIS A 40 -3.58 -0.80 9.15
C HIS A 40 -3.03 -1.13 10.55
N ASN A 41 -3.84 -1.71 11.44
CA ASN A 41 -3.39 -2.06 12.79
C ASN A 41 -2.33 -3.16 12.77
N ARG A 42 -2.45 -4.12 11.84
CA ARG A 42 -1.50 -5.22 11.64
C ARG A 42 -0.36 -4.90 10.68
N ARG A 43 -0.27 -3.66 10.17
CA ARG A 43 0.69 -3.30 9.12
C ARG A 43 2.15 -3.55 9.53
N GLU A 44 2.46 -3.53 10.82
CA GLU A 44 3.81 -3.77 11.34
C GLU A 44 4.22 -5.26 11.25
N GLU A 45 3.25 -6.17 11.17
CA GLU A 45 3.46 -7.60 10.94
C GLU A 45 3.84 -7.88 9.47
N HIS A 46 3.57 -6.92 8.57
CA HIS A 46 3.76 -7.05 7.13
C HIS A 46 4.55 -5.84 6.59
N PRO A 47 5.89 -5.91 6.50
CA PRO A 47 6.75 -4.77 6.15
C PRO A 47 6.33 -4.02 4.88
N HIS A 48 5.84 -4.75 3.88
CA HIS A 48 5.34 -4.20 2.62
C HIS A 48 4.02 -3.45 2.77
N LEU A 49 3.10 -3.98 3.58
CA LEU A 49 1.81 -3.34 3.86
C LEU A 49 1.98 -2.02 4.62
N ASN A 50 2.98 -1.93 5.51
CA ASN A 50 3.29 -0.69 6.24
C ASN A 50 3.62 0.47 5.29
N LYS A 51 4.17 0.19 4.10
CA LYS A 51 4.48 1.24 3.11
C LYS A 51 3.24 1.84 2.47
N CYS A 52 2.15 1.08 2.37
CA CYS A 52 0.89 1.55 1.79
C CYS A 52 0.16 2.54 2.69
N PHE A 53 0.47 2.60 3.99
CA PHE A 53 -0.22 3.44 4.97
C PHE A 53 0.66 4.56 5.53
N ARG A 54 0.03 5.70 5.86
CA ARG A 54 0.65 6.80 6.59
C ARG A 54 -0.32 7.39 7.60
N ARG A 55 0.20 7.80 8.75
CA ARG A 55 -0.55 8.57 9.75
C ARG A 55 -0.10 10.02 9.70
N VAL A 56 -1.03 10.93 9.42
CA VAL A 56 -0.79 12.38 9.43
C VAL A 56 -1.71 12.99 10.47
N GLY A 57 -1.14 13.32 11.63
CA GLY A 57 -1.89 13.72 12.83
C GLY A 57 -2.87 12.62 13.29
N LYS A 58 -4.16 12.92 13.26
CA LYS A 58 -5.24 11.98 13.63
C LYS A 58 -5.80 11.19 12.45
N ARG A 59 -5.37 11.48 11.22
CA ARG A 59 -5.88 10.82 10.00
C ARG A 59 -4.98 9.68 9.60
N ILE A 60 -5.60 8.57 9.20
CA ILE A 60 -4.93 7.43 8.57
C ILE A 60 -5.21 7.52 7.08
N LEU A 61 -4.13 7.58 6.31
CA LEU A 61 -4.13 7.63 4.86
C LEU A 61 -3.61 6.31 4.31
N VAL A 62 -4.14 5.93 3.16
CA VAL A 62 -3.67 4.82 2.33
C VAL A 62 -3.36 5.35 0.95
N ASN A 63 -2.24 4.92 0.37
CA ASN A 63 -1.94 5.19 -1.02
C ASN A 63 -2.61 4.11 -1.88
N ASP A 64 -3.59 4.49 -2.68
CA ASP A 64 -4.42 3.55 -3.45
C ASP A 64 -3.59 2.74 -4.46
N LYS A 65 -2.63 3.37 -5.14
CA LYS A 65 -1.72 2.72 -6.09
C LYS A 65 -0.79 1.72 -5.39
N LEU A 66 -0.13 2.13 -4.30
CA LEU A 66 0.76 1.22 -3.56
C LEU A 66 -0.02 0.04 -2.97
N PHE A 67 -1.23 0.27 -2.50
CA PHE A 67 -2.08 -0.78 -1.95
C PHE A 67 -2.51 -1.77 -3.05
N GLY A 68 -2.85 -1.30 -4.24
CA GLY A 68 -3.13 -2.17 -5.40
C GLY A 68 -1.91 -3.00 -5.82
N LEU A 69 -0.72 -2.41 -5.84
CA LEU A 69 0.53 -3.11 -6.12
C LEU A 69 0.84 -4.17 -5.06
N TRP A 70 0.61 -3.85 -3.78
CA TRP A 70 0.77 -4.81 -2.68
C TRP A 70 -0.15 -6.02 -2.83
N MET A 71 -1.43 -5.78 -3.16
CA MET A 71 -2.41 -6.84 -3.43
C MET A 71 -2.00 -7.75 -4.59
N ALA A 72 -1.31 -7.19 -5.59
CA ALA A 72 -0.78 -7.94 -6.74
C ALA A 72 0.60 -8.58 -6.47
N ASN A 73 1.18 -8.38 -5.28
CA ASN A 73 2.57 -8.71 -4.96
C ASN A 73 3.62 -8.10 -5.93
N GLU A 74 3.30 -6.96 -6.53
CA GLU A 74 4.17 -6.28 -7.50
C GLU A 74 4.98 -5.13 -6.89
N LEU A 75 4.93 -4.92 -5.57
CA LEU A 75 5.83 -3.97 -4.93
C LEU A 75 7.29 -4.38 -5.17
N PRO A 76 8.20 -3.42 -5.45
CA PRO A 76 9.61 -3.73 -5.71
C PRO A 76 10.26 -4.63 -4.65
N GLU A 77 9.89 -4.42 -3.39
CA GLU A 77 10.43 -5.16 -2.25
C GLU A 77 9.84 -6.58 -2.14
N GLN A 78 8.53 -6.75 -2.42
CA GLN A 78 7.92 -8.08 -2.50
C GLN A 78 8.55 -8.93 -3.60
N ARG A 79 8.89 -8.31 -4.73
CA ARG A 79 9.59 -8.99 -5.82
C ARG A 79 11.03 -9.35 -5.45
N ALA A 80 11.72 -8.48 -4.73
CA ALA A 80 13.08 -8.75 -4.26
C ALA A 80 13.09 -9.94 -3.30
N ASP A 81 12.16 -9.99 -2.34
CA ASP A 81 12.07 -11.08 -1.38
C ASP A 81 11.74 -12.43 -2.06
N MET A 82 10.82 -12.45 -3.04
CA MET A 82 10.51 -13.66 -3.81
C MET A 82 11.72 -14.24 -4.58
N LEU A 83 12.63 -13.38 -5.05
CA LEU A 83 13.85 -13.83 -5.75
C LEU A 83 14.89 -14.40 -4.78
N THR A 84 14.84 -14.05 -3.50
CA THR A 84 15.77 -14.55 -2.47
C THR A 84 15.33 -15.87 -1.85
N GLU A 85 14.03 -16.20 -1.88
CA GLU A 85 13.51 -17.47 -1.35
C GLU A 85 13.72 -18.67 -2.29
N THR A 86 14.28 -18.45 -3.49
CA THR A 86 14.52 -19.51 -4.50
C THR A 86 15.98 -19.98 -4.59
N THR A 87 16.85 -19.56 -3.66
CA THR A 87 18.27 -20.00 -3.58
C THR A 87 18.53 -20.72 -2.27
#